data_AF-A0A532EBD4-F1
#
_entry.id   AF-A0A532EBD4-F1
#
_cell.length_a   1.000
_cell.length_b   1.000
_cell.length_c   1.000
_cell.angle_alpha   90.00
_cell.angle_beta   90.00
_cell.angle_gamma   90.00
#
_symmetry.space_group_name_H-M   'P 1'
#
loop_
_entity.id
_entity.type
_entity.pdbx_description
1 polymer ?
#
loop_
_entity_poly.entity_id
_entity_poly.type
_entity_poly.pdbx_seq_one_letter_code
_entity_poly.pdbx_strand_id
1 'polypeptide(L)'
;MSIVADVLIGILVLFSVRRLLWVMASWLRRRTLTETGRWPEVLIAVAFRNEQDSLPCLLSSLDALKYDAERLSICLVDDASTDASTDLAE
;
A
#
# COMPACT_ATOMS: atom_id res chain seq x y z
N MET A 1 6.44 -25.59 47.94
CA MET A 1 5.94 -24.65 46.93
C MET A 1 4.46 -24.88 46.72
N SER A 2 3.67 -23.83 46.59
CA SER A 2 2.24 -23.95 46.28
C SER A 2 2.09 -24.34 44.80
N ILE A 3 1.53 -25.51 44.51
CA ILE A 3 1.34 -26.03 43.14
C ILE A 3 0.66 -25.00 42.22
N VAL A 4 -0.28 -24.23 42.79
CA VAL A 4 -0.98 -23.13 42.09
C VAL A 4 -0.02 -22.02 41.65
N ALA A 5 0.95 -21.67 42.49
CA ALA A 5 1.97 -20.67 42.15
C ALA A 5 2.88 -21.18 41.03
N ASP A 6 3.28 -22.46 41.07
CA ASP A 6 4.12 -23.07 40.04
C ASP A 6 3.42 -23.08 38.67
N VAL A 7 2.11 -23.38 38.65
CA VAL A 7 1.29 -23.33 37.43
C VAL A 7 1.17 -21.90 36.87
N LEU A 8 0.90 -20.91 37.74
CA LEU A 8 0.82 -19.50 37.33
C LEU A 8 2.14 -18.99 36.76
N ILE A 9 3.25 -19.34 37.40
CA ILE A 9 4.60 -19.01 36.92
C ILE A 9 4.83 -19.64 35.55
N GLY A 10 4.48 -20.92 35.37
CA GLY A 10 4.61 -21.60 34.08
C GLY A 10 3.84 -20.90 32.95
N ILE A 11 2.60 -20.48 33.21
CA ILE A 11 1.77 -19.77 32.23
C ILE A 11 2.39 -18.40 31.88
N LEU A 12 2.83 -17.64 32.89
CA LEU A 12 3.47 -16.34 32.70
C LEU A 12 4.77 -16.43 31.90
N VAL A 13 5.59 -17.46 32.18
CA VAL A 13 6.83 -17.72 31.45
C VAL A 13 6.51 -18.06 30.00
N LEU A 14 5.57 -18.98 29.75
CA LEU A 14 5.17 -19.36 28.39
C LEU A 14 4.67 -18.15 27.58
N PHE A 15 3.82 -17.31 28.20
CA PHE A 15 3.31 -16.11 27.54
C PHE A 15 4.42 -15.10 27.23
N SER A 16 5.36 -14.92 28.17
CA SER A 16 6.48 -13.99 28.02
C SER A 16 7.46 -14.44 26.94
N VAL A 17 7.79 -15.73 26.89
CA VAL A 17 8.65 -16.32 25.84
C VAL A 17 7.98 -16.18 24.48
N ARG A 18 6.69 -16.54 24.37
CA ARG A 18 5.95 -16.40 23.11
C ARG A 18 5.93 -14.96 22.62
N ARG A 19 5.67 -14.00 23.50
CA ARG A 19 5.69 -12.56 23.15
C ARG A 19 7.07 -12.11 22.69
N LEU A 20 8.13 -12.54 23.39
CA LEU A 20 9.50 -12.17 23.03
C LEU A 20 9.88 -12.70 21.64
N LEU A 21 9.48 -13.94 21.30
CA LEU A 21 9.70 -14.52 19.98
C LEU A 21 9.04 -13.69 18.87
N TRP A 22 7.80 -13.21 19.08
CA TRP A 22 7.12 -12.36 18.10
C TRP A 22 7.79 -10.99 17.94
N VAL A 23 8.23 -10.37 19.03
CA VAL A 23 8.96 -9.10 18.98
C VAL A 23 10.29 -9.28 18.24
N MET A 24 11.05 -10.34 18.56
CA MET A 24 12.29 -10.66 17.85
C MET A 24 12.05 -10.96 16.37
N ALA A 25 10.98 -11.69 16.02
CA ALA A 25 10.61 -11.95 14.64
C ALA A 25 10.23 -10.67 13.88
N SER A 26 9.64 -9.68 14.55
CA SER A 26 9.34 -8.38 13.94
C SER A 26 10.58 -7.51 13.69
N TRP A 27 11.66 -7.77 14.43
CA TRP A 27 12.97 -7.17 14.17
C TRP A 27 13.73 -7.93 13.07
N LEU A 28 13.30 -9.13 12.74
CA LEU A 28 13.85 -9.86 11.60
C LEU A 28 13.54 -9.04 10.35
N ARG A 29 14.61 -8.73 9.62
CA ARG A 29 14.62 -7.81 8.50
C ARG A 29 13.44 -8.13 7.58
N ARG A 30 12.50 -7.19 7.44
CA ARG A 30 11.44 -7.29 6.42
C ARG A 30 12.15 -7.64 5.12
N ARG A 31 11.60 -8.62 4.40
CA ARG A 31 12.10 -9.07 3.10
C ARG A 31 12.50 -7.81 2.32
N THR A 32 13.80 -7.62 2.12
CA THR A 32 14.27 -6.54 1.25
C THR A 32 13.59 -6.80 -0.07
N LEU A 33 12.81 -5.84 -0.55
CA LEU A 33 12.32 -5.87 -1.91
C LEU A 33 13.56 -6.14 -2.76
N THR A 34 13.61 -7.30 -3.40
CA THR A 34 14.68 -7.58 -4.34
C THR A 34 14.53 -6.49 -5.38
N GLU A 35 15.45 -5.52 -5.38
CA GLU A 35 15.58 -4.56 -6.47
C GLU A 35 16.02 -5.36 -7.68
N THR A 36 15.06 -6.00 -8.34
CA THR A 36 15.21 -6.36 -9.73
C THR A 36 15.41 -5.01 -10.42
N GLY A 37 16.62 -4.70 -10.90
CA GLY A 37 16.91 -3.42 -11.57
C GLY A 37 16.05 -3.14 -12.82
N ARG A 38 15.01 -3.93 -13.08
CA ARG A 38 13.90 -3.66 -13.98
C ARG A 38 12.71 -3.14 -13.20
N TRP A 39 12.27 -1.95 -13.59
CA TRP A 39 11.01 -1.37 -13.19
C TRP A 39 9.85 -2.19 -13.77
N PRO A 40 8.83 -2.55 -12.97
CA PRO A 40 7.65 -3.27 -13.47
C PRO A 40 6.84 -2.41 -14.43
N GLU A 41 5.98 -3.04 -15.21
CA GLU A 41 4.91 -2.32 -15.93
C GLU A 41 3.82 -1.95 -14.92
N VAL A 42 3.39 -0.69 -14.93
CA VAL A 42 2.44 -0.11 -13.99
C VAL A 42 1.27 0.46 -14.76
N LEU A 43 0.06 0.02 -14.43
CA LEU A 43 -1.19 0.60 -14.91
C LEU A 43 -1.83 1.40 -13.76
N ILE A 44 -1.99 2.71 -13.96
CA ILE A 44 -2.74 3.59 -13.07
C ILE A 44 -4.15 3.71 -13.63
N ALA A 45 -5.11 3.05 -12.99
CA ALA A 45 -6.53 3.21 -13.30
C ALA A 45 -7.15 4.22 -12.32
N VAL A 46 -7.73 5.29 -12.86
CA VAL A 46 -8.44 6.32 -12.07
C VAL A 46 -9.87 6.36 -12.56
N ALA A 47 -10.79 5.97 -11.68
CA ALA A 47 -12.20 6.26 -11.90
C ALA A 47 -12.50 7.70 -11.44
N PHE A 48 -13.23 8.46 -12.25
CA PHE A 48 -13.65 9.82 -11.92
C PHE A 48 -15.16 9.98 -12.12
N ARG A 49 -15.78 10.81 -11.27
CA ARG A 49 -17.18 11.18 -11.38
C ARG A 49 -17.39 12.60 -10.90
N ASN A 50 -17.80 13.50 -11.78
CA ASN A 50 -18.02 14.91 -11.45
C ASN A 50 -16.80 15.59 -10.79
N GLU A 51 -15.61 15.36 -11.32
CA GLU A 51 -14.33 15.81 -10.76
C GLU A 51 -13.70 16.94 -11.61
N GLN A 52 -14.51 17.78 -12.28
CA GLN A 52 -14.05 18.80 -13.22
C GLN A 52 -12.97 19.74 -12.64
N ASP A 53 -13.06 20.07 -11.35
CA ASP A 53 -12.08 20.94 -10.68
C ASP A 53 -10.81 20.19 -10.24
N SER A 54 -10.92 18.89 -9.96
CA SER A 54 -9.84 18.05 -9.42
C SER A 54 -9.00 17.38 -10.51
N LEU A 55 -9.63 17.03 -11.65
CA LEU A 55 -9.02 16.28 -12.74
C LEU A 55 -7.77 16.96 -13.31
N PRO A 56 -7.74 18.30 -13.55
CA PRO A 56 -6.54 18.96 -14.08
C PRO A 56 -5.34 18.88 -13.13
N CYS A 57 -5.60 18.97 -11.81
CA CYS A 57 -4.56 18.85 -10.79
C CYS A 57 -4.02 17.41 -10.72
N LEU A 58 -4.90 16.42 -10.87
CA LEU A 58 -4.50 15.02 -10.94
C LEU A 58 -3.64 14.73 -12.18
N LEU A 59 -4.04 15.20 -13.35
CA LEU A 59 -3.27 15.05 -14.59
C LEU A 59 -1.88 15.68 -14.47
N SER A 60 -1.80 16.90 -13.91
CA SER A 60 -0.52 17.57 -13.64
C SER A 60 0.37 16.76 -12.68
N SER A 61 -0.23 16.10 -11.70
CA SER A 61 0.51 15.25 -10.75
C SER A 61 0.98 13.94 -11.38
N LEU A 62 0.19 13.37 -12.30
CA LEU A 62 0.54 12.17 -13.06
C LEU A 62 1.66 12.45 -14.07
N ASP A 63 1.66 13.64 -14.70
CA ASP A 63 2.73 14.08 -15.62
C ASP A 63 4.06 14.31 -14.88
N ALA A 64 4.00 14.76 -13.63
CA ALA A 64 5.19 14.93 -12.78
C ALA A 64 5.82 13.61 -12.29
N LEU A 65 5.23 12.45 -12.61
CA LEU A 65 5.69 11.16 -12.12
C LEU A 65 7.01 10.76 -12.80
N LYS A 66 8.06 10.57 -11.99
CA LYS A 66 9.37 10.08 -12.47
C LYS A 66 9.34 8.56 -12.67
N TYR A 67 8.70 8.11 -13.74
CA TYR A 67 8.63 6.71 -14.17
C TYR A 67 8.99 6.57 -15.65
N ASP A 68 9.40 5.38 -16.05
CA ASP A 68 9.62 5.05 -17.46
C ASP A 68 8.28 5.10 -18.21
N ALA A 69 8.12 6.07 -19.13
CA ALA A 69 6.89 6.29 -19.88
C ALA A 69 6.47 5.08 -20.73
N GLU A 70 7.43 4.24 -21.14
CA GLU A 70 7.14 3.01 -21.89
C GLU A 70 6.50 1.92 -21.01
N ARG A 71 6.61 2.05 -19.68
CA ARG A 71 6.14 1.08 -18.68
C ARG A 71 4.98 1.61 -17.85
N LEU A 72 4.58 2.86 -18.06
CA LEU A 72 3.49 3.50 -17.34
C LEU A 72 2.30 3.67 -18.27
N SER A 73 1.20 3.02 -17.94
CA SER A 73 -0.08 3.20 -18.61
C SER A 73 -1.05 3.90 -17.66
N ILE A 74 -1.78 4.88 -18.16
CA ILE A 74 -2.81 5.59 -17.37
C ILE A 74 -4.16 5.34 -18.06
N CYS A 75 -5.16 4.91 -17.28
CA CYS A 75 -6.52 4.67 -17.74
C CYS A 75 -7.48 5.49 -16.89
N LEU A 76 -8.12 6.49 -17.52
CA LEU A 76 -9.17 7.29 -16.92
C LEU A 76 -10.52 6.63 -17.25
N VAL A 77 -11.31 6.34 -16.23
CA VAL A 77 -12.62 5.68 -16.37
C VAL A 77 -13.69 6.65 -15.86
N ASP A 78 -14.57 7.07 -16.76
CA ASP A 78 -15.71 7.92 -16.42
C ASP A 78 -16.83 7.07 -15.77
N ASP A 79 -17.16 7.36 -14.51
CA ASP A 79 -18.27 6.74 -13.77
C ASP A 79 -19.55 7.59 -13.92
N ALA A 80 -19.99 7.74 -15.17
CA ALA A 80 -21.20 8.47 -15.55
C ALA A 80 -21.24 9.91 -15.00
N SER A 81 -20.18 10.67 -15.28
CA SER A 81 -20.12 12.10 -15.00
C SER A 81 -21.22 12.84 -15.75
N THR A 82 -21.75 13.87 -15.10
CA THR A 82 -22.81 14.75 -15.63
C THR A 82 -22.30 16.17 -15.89
N ASP A 83 -21.03 16.43 -15.57
CA ASP A 83 -20.33 17.69 -15.76
C ASP A 83 -19.33 17.59 -16.94
N ALA A 84 -18.49 18.62 -17.12
CA ALA A 84 -17.50 18.64 -18.18
C ALA A 84 -16.21 17.85 -17.82
N SER A 85 -16.25 16.94 -16.85
CA SER A 85 -15.08 16.10 -16.50
C SER A 85 -14.61 15.26 -17.68
N THR A 86 -15.53 14.79 -18.53
CA THR A 86 -15.21 13.97 -19.69
C THR A 86 -14.44 14.75 -20.76
N ASP A 87 -14.73 16.05 -20.94
CA ASP A 87 -14.03 16.92 -21.90
C ASP A 87 -12.58 17.24 -21.46
N LEU A 88 -12.28 17.13 -20.15
CA LEU A 88 -10.94 17.35 -19.60
C LEU A 88 -10.07 16.09 -19.60
N ALA A 89 -10.66 14.93 -19.92
CA ALA A 89 -9.99 13.62 -19.92
C ALA A 89 -9.55 13.16 -21.33
N GLU A 90 -9.88 13.91 -22.38
CA GLU A 90 -9.49 13.67 -23.79
C GLU A 90 -8.12 14.30 -24.11
#